data_AF-A0A8J2IBQ1-F1
#
_entry.id   AF-A0A8J2IBQ1-F1
#
_cell.length_a   1.000
_cell.length_b   1.000
_cell.length_c   1.000
_cell.angle_alpha   90.00
_cell.angle_beta   90.00
_cell.angle_gamma   90.00
#
_symmetry.space_group_name_H-M   'P 1'
#
loop_
_entity.id
_entity.type
_entity.pdbx_description
1 polymer ?
#
loop_
_entity_poly.entity_id
_entity_poly.type
_entity_poly.pdbx_seq_one_letter_code
_entity_poly.pdbx_strand_id
1 'polypeptide(L)'
;MSTSFSSQALATSDLQTEVATALRDFYNFLARLPWLEPSDVLEPPAQGWPNITSDNFAPLHKNNAVIELLRHLPYLRMDGPFERYTLVWSTYPCDYRRDYFHEVKPGIDCWEIPDTTGRDYHFPEWVVPLTYGKVHGQYIMLDTTDVVSKQFLLSR
;
A
#
# COMPACT_ATOMS: atom_id res chain seq x y z
N MET A 1 15.41 -15.87 -27.32
CA MET A 1 15.25 -14.72 -26.41
C MET A 1 13.86 -14.15 -26.66
N SER A 2 12.92 -14.27 -25.71
CA SER A 2 11.67 -13.47 -25.57
C SER A 2 10.58 -14.10 -24.69
N THR A 3 10.77 -15.28 -24.09
CA THR A 3 9.73 -15.92 -23.25
C THR A 3 9.65 -15.39 -21.82
N SER A 4 10.62 -14.59 -21.35
CA SER A 4 10.69 -14.17 -19.94
C SER A 4 9.75 -13.01 -19.58
N PHE A 5 9.44 -12.13 -20.53
CA PHE A 5 8.65 -10.92 -20.26
C PHE A 5 7.15 -11.23 -20.09
N SER A 6 6.63 -12.19 -20.86
CA SER A 6 5.20 -12.56 -20.83
C SER A 6 4.80 -13.31 -19.56
N SER A 7 5.68 -14.17 -19.02
CA SER A 7 5.39 -14.90 -17.77
C SER A 7 5.47 -13.99 -16.54
N GLN A 8 6.34 -12.98 -16.56
CA GLN A 8 6.47 -12.01 -15.47
C GLN A 8 5.26 -11.07 -15.43
N ALA A 9 4.78 -10.59 -16.59
CA ALA A 9 3.60 -9.72 -16.65
C ALA A 9 2.31 -10.41 -16.17
N LEU A 10 2.12 -11.69 -16.52
CA LEU A 10 0.97 -12.49 -16.05
C LEU A 10 1.03 -12.75 -14.54
N ALA A 11 2.20 -13.09 -13.99
CA ALA A 11 2.38 -13.29 -12.55
C ALA A 11 2.12 -11.99 -11.75
N THR A 12 2.50 -10.84 -12.30
CA THR A 12 2.24 -9.54 -11.67
C THR A 12 0.75 -9.16 -11.70
N SER A 13 0.02 -9.45 -12.79
CA SER A 13 -1.42 -9.21 -12.86
C SER A 13 -2.23 -10.12 -11.94
N ASP A 14 -1.77 -11.36 -11.77
CA ASP A 14 -2.37 -12.32 -10.83
C ASP A 14 -2.16 -11.84 -9.39
N LEU A 15 -0.93 -11.46 -9.01
CA LEU A 15 -0.65 -10.89 -7.68
C LEU A 15 -1.50 -9.65 -7.38
N GLN A 16 -1.61 -8.72 -8.34
CA GLN A 16 -2.40 -7.51 -8.16
C GLN A 16 -3.87 -7.84 -7.89
N THR A 17 -4.43 -8.78 -8.64
CA THR A 17 -5.81 -9.23 -8.46
C THR A 17 -6.01 -9.91 -7.11
N GLU A 18 -5.08 -10.77 -6.70
CA GLU A 18 -5.12 -11.46 -5.41
C GLU A 18 -5.04 -10.49 -4.23
N VAL A 19 -4.07 -9.55 -4.24
CA VAL A 19 -3.91 -8.55 -3.17
C VAL A 19 -5.12 -7.63 -3.11
N ALA A 20 -5.61 -7.15 -4.26
CA ALA A 20 -6.81 -6.31 -4.30
C ALA A 20 -8.04 -7.05 -3.76
N THR A 21 -8.18 -8.33 -4.06
CA THR A 21 -9.29 -9.17 -3.57
C THR A 21 -9.17 -9.39 -2.06
N ALA A 22 -7.99 -9.76 -1.57
CA ALA A 22 -7.76 -9.97 -0.14
C ALA A 22 -8.01 -8.70 0.68
N LEU A 23 -7.54 -7.53 0.22
CA LEU A 23 -7.80 -6.25 0.88
C LEU A 23 -9.28 -5.87 0.83
N ARG A 24 -9.95 -6.07 -0.31
CA ARG A 24 -11.39 -5.82 -0.44
C ARG A 24 -12.19 -6.66 0.54
N ASP A 25 -11.92 -7.96 0.61
CA ASP A 25 -12.61 -8.87 1.52
C ASP A 25 -12.36 -8.49 2.98
N PHE A 26 -11.13 -8.12 3.31
CA PHE A 26 -10.76 -7.64 4.64
C PHE A 26 -11.50 -6.35 5.01
N TYR A 27 -11.51 -5.34 4.13
CA TYR A 27 -12.21 -4.08 4.38
C TYR A 27 -13.73 -4.26 4.44
N ASN A 28 -14.30 -5.11 3.60
CA ASN A 28 -15.72 -5.46 3.66
C ASN A 28 -16.08 -6.23 4.93
N PHE A 29 -15.15 -7.03 5.47
CA PHE A 29 -15.31 -7.64 6.79
C PHE A 29 -15.31 -6.57 7.88
N LEU A 30 -14.37 -5.62 7.85
CA LEU A 30 -14.32 -4.52 8.82
C LEU A 30 -15.55 -3.61 8.75
N ALA A 31 -16.12 -3.40 7.57
CA ALA A 31 -17.35 -2.63 7.37
C ALA A 31 -18.61 -3.27 7.99
N ARG A 32 -18.51 -4.50 8.50
CA ARG A 32 -19.56 -5.13 9.32
C ARG A 32 -19.48 -4.70 10.79
N LEU A 33 -18.38 -4.07 11.20
CA LEU A 33 -18.19 -3.57 12.55
C LEU A 33 -18.79 -2.16 12.66
N PRO A 34 -19.34 -1.78 13.84
CA PRO A 34 -20.14 -0.56 13.99
C PRO A 34 -19.32 0.75 13.87
N TRP A 35 -18.00 0.66 13.76
CA TRP A 35 -17.13 1.81 13.70
C TRP A 35 -16.64 2.14 12.29
N LEU A 36 -16.90 1.29 11.28
CA LEU A 36 -16.51 1.53 9.88
C LEU A 36 -17.74 1.45 8.98
N GLU A 37 -18.00 2.52 8.23
CA GLU A 37 -19.12 2.56 7.30
C GLU A 37 -18.73 1.89 5.98
N PRO A 38 -19.61 1.08 5.36
CA PRO A 38 -19.33 0.48 4.05
C PRO A 38 -19.00 1.49 2.95
N SER A 39 -19.54 2.71 3.06
CA SER A 39 -19.24 3.81 2.12
C SER A 39 -17.81 4.34 2.24
N ASP A 40 -17.09 4.00 3.29
CA ASP A 40 -15.69 4.37 3.50
C ASP A 40 -14.71 3.33 2.93
N VAL A 41 -15.20 2.20 2.39
CA VAL A 41 -14.42 1.30 1.53
C VAL A 41 -14.50 1.80 0.09
N LEU A 42 -13.35 2.18 -0.47
CA LEU A 42 -13.27 2.86 -1.76
C LEU A 42 -12.63 1.96 -2.81
N GLU A 43 -13.42 1.67 -3.84
CA GLU A 43 -13.01 0.82 -4.96
C GLU A 43 -12.28 1.63 -6.04
N PRO A 44 -11.21 1.08 -6.64
CA PRO A 44 -10.50 1.73 -7.72
C PRO A 44 -11.40 1.83 -8.97
N PRO A 45 -11.31 2.93 -9.74
CA PRO A 45 -11.85 2.98 -11.09
C PRO A 45 -11.25 1.87 -11.98
N ALA A 46 -11.89 1.58 -13.12
CA ALA A 46 -11.41 0.56 -14.05
C ALA A 46 -10.00 0.84 -14.62
N GLN A 47 -9.60 2.12 -14.70
CA GLN A 47 -8.26 2.57 -15.10
C GLN A 47 -7.37 2.91 -13.89
N GLY A 48 -7.80 2.48 -12.70
CA GLY A 48 -7.20 2.79 -11.42
C GLY A 48 -7.31 4.25 -11.00
N TRP A 49 -6.72 4.58 -9.85
CA TRP A 49 -6.77 5.91 -9.26
C TRP A 49 -5.95 6.92 -10.08
N PRO A 50 -6.54 8.02 -10.58
CA PRO A 50 -5.88 8.93 -11.50
C PRO A 50 -4.75 9.74 -10.87
N ASN A 51 -4.74 9.86 -9.54
CA ASN A 51 -3.78 10.62 -8.76
C ASN A 51 -2.58 9.79 -8.25
N ILE A 52 -2.60 8.47 -8.49
CA ILE A 52 -1.47 7.57 -8.23
C ILE A 52 -0.71 7.40 -9.53
N THR A 53 0.35 8.18 -9.71
CA THR A 53 1.19 8.22 -10.92
C THR A 53 2.66 8.12 -10.56
N SER A 54 3.49 7.68 -11.51
CA SER A 54 4.94 7.61 -11.30
C SER A 54 5.57 8.96 -10.96
N ASP A 55 5.02 10.06 -11.48
CA ASP A 55 5.53 11.41 -11.21
C ASP A 55 5.26 11.83 -9.77
N ASN A 56 4.02 11.65 -9.29
CA ASN A 56 3.63 11.97 -7.92
C ASN A 56 4.37 11.07 -6.89
N PHE A 57 4.62 9.82 -7.27
CA PHE A 57 5.21 8.80 -6.40
C PHE A 57 6.72 8.70 -6.56
N ALA A 58 7.36 9.53 -7.40
CA ALA A 58 8.80 9.54 -7.61
C ALA A 58 9.61 9.65 -6.30
N PRO A 59 9.22 10.46 -5.30
CA PRO A 59 9.94 10.53 -4.01
C PRO A 59 9.89 9.23 -3.18
N LEU A 60 8.97 8.31 -3.48
CA LEU A 60 8.88 7.01 -2.79
C LEU A 60 9.92 6.00 -3.28
N HIS A 61 10.60 6.30 -4.39
CA HIS A 61 11.59 5.42 -5.03
C HIS A 61 11.06 3.99 -5.25
N LYS A 62 9.79 3.88 -5.67
CA LYS A 62 9.13 2.61 -6.01
C LYS A 62 9.18 2.37 -7.50
N ASN A 63 9.20 1.10 -7.90
CA ASN A 63 9.15 0.75 -9.31
C ASN A 63 7.73 0.82 -9.87
N ASN A 64 7.63 0.81 -11.20
CA ASN A 64 6.36 0.92 -11.91
C ASN A 64 5.38 -0.20 -11.55
N ALA A 65 5.86 -1.40 -11.21
CA ALA A 65 5.00 -2.52 -10.83
C ALA A 65 4.27 -2.24 -9.50
N VAL A 66 4.98 -1.70 -8.50
CA VAL A 66 4.36 -1.27 -7.23
C VAL A 66 3.40 -0.11 -7.47
N ILE A 67 3.77 0.88 -8.29
CA ILE A 67 2.88 2.02 -8.58
C ILE A 67 1.58 1.55 -9.25
N GLU A 68 1.68 0.66 -10.25
CA GLU A 68 0.51 0.07 -10.90
C GLU A 68 -0.32 -0.80 -9.96
N LEU A 69 0.32 -1.55 -9.04
CA LEU A 69 -0.39 -2.26 -7.97
C LEU A 69 -1.20 -1.29 -7.11
N LEU A 70 -0.56 -0.29 -6.51
CA LEU A 70 -1.20 0.70 -5.62
C LEU A 70 -2.33 1.45 -6.33
N ARG A 71 -2.16 1.73 -7.62
CA ARG A 71 -3.16 2.39 -8.46
C ARG A 71 -4.48 1.59 -8.56
N HIS A 72 -4.46 0.28 -8.34
CA HIS A 72 -5.62 -0.60 -8.46
C HIS A 72 -6.01 -1.29 -7.14
N LEU A 73 -5.49 -0.83 -6.00
CA LEU A 73 -5.95 -1.33 -4.71
C LEU A 73 -7.24 -0.61 -4.25
N PRO A 74 -8.12 -1.32 -3.52
CA PRO A 74 -9.12 -0.66 -2.72
C PRO A 74 -8.46 0.04 -1.52
N TYR A 75 -9.06 1.12 -1.04
CA TYR A 75 -8.57 1.89 0.11
C TYR A 75 -9.67 2.16 1.12
N LEU A 76 -9.30 2.21 2.40
CA LEU A 76 -10.14 2.83 3.41
C LEU A 76 -9.97 4.34 3.36
N ARG A 77 -11.09 5.05 3.37
CA ARG A 77 -11.10 6.51 3.31
C ARG A 77 -10.41 7.12 4.53
N MET A 78 -9.31 7.83 4.29
CA MET A 78 -8.56 8.56 5.32
C MET A 78 -8.51 10.07 5.05
N ASP A 79 -9.48 10.61 4.31
CA ASP A 79 -9.64 12.05 4.11
C ASP A 79 -10.20 12.71 5.38
N GLY A 80 -9.46 13.68 5.94
CA GLY A 80 -9.86 14.39 7.15
C GLY A 80 -8.70 14.83 8.04
N PRO A 81 -8.95 15.74 9.00
CA PRO A 81 -7.93 16.26 9.91
C PRO A 81 -7.42 15.22 10.91
N PHE A 82 -8.13 14.10 11.07
CA PHE A 82 -7.77 13.01 11.95
C PHE A 82 -7.83 11.69 11.20
N GLU A 83 -6.95 10.77 11.60
CA GLU A 83 -6.96 9.39 11.13
C GLU A 83 -8.24 8.71 11.60
N ARG A 84 -9.21 8.65 10.70
CA ARG A 84 -10.59 8.27 11.02
C ARG A 84 -10.69 6.81 11.47
N TYR A 85 -9.84 5.95 10.94
CA TYR A 85 -9.89 4.51 11.18
C TYR A 85 -8.57 3.96 11.71
N THR A 86 -8.67 3.17 12.79
CA THR A 86 -7.58 2.32 13.28
C THR A 86 -7.97 0.86 13.05
N LEU A 87 -7.08 0.07 12.46
CA LEU A 87 -7.31 -1.37 12.29
C LEU A 87 -7.14 -2.11 13.61
N VAL A 88 -6.10 -1.73 14.35
CA VAL A 88 -5.76 -2.15 15.71
C VAL A 88 -5.06 -0.99 16.43
N TRP A 89 -4.79 -1.12 17.72
CA TRP A 89 -4.19 -0.06 18.55
C TRP A 89 -2.99 0.62 17.86
N SER A 90 -3.13 1.92 17.57
CA SER A 90 -2.11 2.76 16.92
C SER A 90 -1.67 2.33 15.50
N THR A 91 -2.41 1.43 14.83
CA THR A 91 -2.15 0.95 13.47
C THR A 91 -3.24 1.40 12.51
N TYR A 92 -2.83 2.05 11.43
CA TYR A 92 -3.70 2.74 10.49
C TYR A 92 -3.52 2.16 9.08
N PRO A 93 -4.59 2.08 8.26
CA PRO A 93 -4.45 1.68 6.87
C PRO A 93 -3.76 2.78 6.06
N CYS A 94 -2.88 2.42 5.14
CA CYS A 94 -2.33 3.37 4.17
C CYS A 94 -3.40 3.73 3.14
N ASP A 95 -3.63 5.03 2.92
CA ASP A 95 -4.45 5.54 1.82
C ASP A 95 -3.56 6.36 0.88
N TYR A 96 -3.07 5.72 -0.17
CA TYR A 96 -2.16 6.32 -1.15
C TYR A 96 -2.82 7.39 -2.02
N ARG A 97 -4.13 7.61 -1.89
CA ARG A 97 -4.83 8.62 -2.68
C ARG A 97 -4.75 10.01 -2.08
N ARG A 98 -4.29 10.12 -0.83
CA ARG A 98 -4.28 11.38 -0.07
C ARG A 98 -3.42 12.44 -0.74
N ASP A 99 -3.82 13.70 -0.55
CA ASP A 99 -3.28 14.85 -1.28
C ASP A 99 -1.78 15.12 -1.00
N TYR A 100 -1.25 14.65 0.14
CA TYR A 100 0.18 14.84 0.43
C TYR A 100 1.10 14.04 -0.50
N PHE A 101 0.59 13.04 -1.22
CA PHE A 101 1.34 12.38 -2.31
C PHE A 101 1.28 13.16 -3.64
N HIS A 102 0.39 14.15 -3.77
CA HIS A 102 0.23 14.91 -5.02
C HIS A 102 1.30 16.02 -5.13
N GLU A 103 1.80 16.51 -4.01
CA GLU A 103 2.86 17.51 -3.99
C GLU A 103 4.23 16.85 -3.80
N VAL A 104 5.02 16.81 -4.88
CA VAL A 104 6.42 16.36 -4.86
C VAL A 104 7.26 17.32 -4.03
N LYS A 105 7.37 17.07 -2.73
CA LYS A 105 8.29 17.78 -1.83
C LYS A 105 9.53 16.90 -1.60
N PRO A 106 10.73 17.49 -1.43
CA PRO A 106 11.99 16.76 -1.17
C PRO A 106 12.07 16.08 0.21
N GLY A 107 10.91 15.70 0.75
CA GLY A 107 10.70 14.99 2.01
C GLY A 107 9.20 14.86 2.16
N ILE A 108 8.66 13.68 1.88
CA ILE A 108 7.27 13.39 2.22
C ILE A 108 7.26 13.09 3.72
N ASP A 109 6.93 14.10 4.53
CA ASP A 109 6.68 13.95 5.96
C ASP A 109 5.32 13.26 6.17
N CYS A 110 5.26 11.97 5.84
CA CYS A 110 4.07 11.15 6.05
C CYS A 110 4.42 9.90 6.85
N TRP A 111 3.53 9.55 7.77
CA TRP A 111 3.67 8.37 8.61
C TRP A 111 3.48 7.08 7.81
N GLU A 112 2.83 7.16 6.65
CA GLU A 112 2.63 6.06 5.71
C GLU A 112 3.95 5.54 5.14
N ILE A 113 5.02 6.35 5.13
CA ILE A 113 6.37 5.93 4.77
C ILE A 113 7.18 5.77 6.06
N PRO A 114 7.70 4.58 6.38
CA PRO A 114 8.54 4.42 7.56
C PRO A 114 9.78 5.31 7.45
N ASP A 115 10.01 6.16 8.46
CA ASP A 115 11.20 7.00 8.51
C ASP A 115 12.46 6.16 8.68
N THR A 116 13.24 6.04 7.61
CA THR A 116 14.56 5.39 7.62
C THR A 116 15.70 6.39 7.78
N THR A 117 15.42 7.67 8.01
CA THR A 117 16.44 8.72 8.17
C THR A 117 17.38 8.38 9.32
N GLY A 118 18.68 8.48 9.07
CA GLY A 118 19.70 8.11 10.07
C GLY A 118 19.91 6.62 10.26
N ARG A 119 19.22 5.75 9.50
CA ARG A 119 19.51 4.32 9.42
C ARG A 119 20.25 4.01 8.13
N ASP A 120 21.24 3.11 8.20
CA ASP A 120 21.91 2.55 7.02
C ASP A 120 21.04 1.42 6.41
N TYR A 121 19.79 1.76 6.11
CA TYR A 121 18.81 0.82 5.59
C TYR A 121 17.78 1.55 4.74
N HIS A 122 17.56 1.03 3.53
CA HIS A 122 16.52 1.49 2.63
C HIS A 122 15.63 0.30 2.26
N PHE A 123 14.32 0.50 2.30
CA PHE A 123 13.39 -0.50 1.81
C PHE A 123 13.56 -0.65 0.30
N PRO A 124 13.57 -1.89 -0.23
CA PRO A 124 13.61 -2.10 -1.67
C PRO A 124 12.45 -1.43 -2.41
N GLU A 125 12.66 -1.11 -3.69
CA GLU A 125 11.67 -0.45 -4.55
C GLU A 125 10.37 -1.27 -4.74
N TRP A 126 10.43 -2.58 -4.48
CA TRP A 126 9.31 -3.53 -4.62
C TRP A 126 8.59 -3.82 -3.30
N VAL A 127 9.03 -3.23 -2.19
CA VAL A 127 8.41 -3.38 -0.87
C VAL A 127 7.61 -2.13 -0.52
N VAL A 128 6.36 -2.29 -0.11
CA VAL A 128 5.45 -1.18 0.17
C VAL A 128 4.61 -1.42 1.44
N PRO A 129 4.41 -0.42 2.33
CA PRO A 129 3.54 -0.58 3.48
C PRO A 129 2.06 -0.58 3.08
N LEU A 130 1.28 -1.51 3.64
CA LEU A 130 -0.19 -1.51 3.59
C LEU A 130 -0.81 -0.85 4.83
N THR A 131 -0.05 -0.83 5.92
CA THR A 131 -0.41 -0.14 7.16
C THR A 131 0.77 0.67 7.67
N TYR A 132 0.48 1.66 8.49
CA TYR A 132 1.48 2.40 9.23
C TYR A 132 1.16 2.49 10.71
N GLY A 133 2.22 2.56 11.51
CA GLY A 133 2.15 2.65 12.95
C GLY A 133 2.68 3.99 13.46
N LYS A 134 2.01 4.54 14.49
CA LYS A 134 2.51 5.69 15.25
C LYS A 134 3.30 5.24 16.49
N VAL A 135 2.66 5.22 17.66
CA VAL A 135 3.35 5.01 18.95
C VAL A 135 3.70 3.53 19.15
N HIS A 136 2.73 2.64 18.93
CA HIS A 136 2.87 1.20 19.09
C HIS A 136 2.26 0.42 17.93
N GLY A 137 1.97 1.12 16.83
CA GLY A 137 1.37 0.51 15.66
C GLY A 137 2.38 -0.31 14.87
N GLN A 138 1.85 -1.12 13.96
CA GLN A 138 2.65 -2.01 13.14
C GLN A 138 2.60 -1.59 11.68
N TYR A 139 3.76 -1.67 11.03
CA TYR A 139 3.87 -1.60 9.59
C TYR A 139 3.76 -3.02 9.04
N ILE A 140 2.71 -3.30 8.31
CA ILE A 140 2.58 -4.50 7.51
C ILE A 140 3.13 -4.16 6.12
N MET A 141 4.23 -4.80 5.74
CA MET A 141 4.92 -4.57 4.49
C MET A 141 4.54 -5.66 3.49
N LEU A 142 4.17 -5.25 2.28
CA LEU A 142 3.96 -6.13 1.14
C LEU A 142 5.24 -6.17 0.30
N ASP A 143 5.82 -7.36 0.15
CA ASP A 143 6.87 -7.63 -0.83
C ASP A 143 6.21 -8.12 -2.12
N THR A 144 6.31 -7.33 -3.20
CA THR A 144 5.68 -7.65 -4.49
C THR A 144 6.48 -8.65 -5.34
N THR A 145 7.68 -9.06 -4.89
CA THR A 145 8.48 -10.09 -5.55
C THR A 145 8.22 -11.49 -5.00
N ASP A 146 7.66 -11.60 -3.79
CA ASP A 146 7.55 -12.85 -3.03
C ASP A 146 6.33 -13.73 -3.39
N VAL A 147 5.82 -13.65 -4.63
CA VAL A 147 4.88 -14.68 -5.16
C VAL A 147 5.55 -16.05 -5.34
N VAL A 148 6.84 -16.17 -4.97
CA VAL A 148 7.53 -17.43 -4.74
C VAL A 148 8.08 -17.45 -3.31
N SER A 149 7.18 -17.55 -2.34
CA SER A 149 7.40 -18.13 -1.00
C SER A 149 8.69 -17.71 -0.27
N LYS A 150 8.64 -16.64 0.53
CA LYS A 150 9.55 -16.50 1.69
C LYS A 150 8.78 -16.18 2.96
N GLN A 151 8.41 -17.25 3.66
CA GLN A 151 8.06 -17.17 5.07
C GLN A 151 9.33 -16.85 5.87
N PHE A 152 9.51 -15.59 6.26
CA PHE A 152 10.47 -15.24 7.30
C PHE A 152 9.84 -15.44 8.67
N LEU A 153 10.04 -16.63 9.25
CA LEU A 153 9.91 -16.85 10.68
C LEU A 153 11.12 -16.21 11.38
N LEU A 154 10.92 -15.04 11.99
CA LEU A 154 11.88 -14.53 12.96
C LEU A 154 11.59 -15.18 14.32
N SER A 155 12.30 -16.27 14.60
CA SER A 155 12.66 -16.70 15.97
C SER A 155 14.12 -16.27 16.19
N ARG A 156 14.56 -15.70 17.31
CA ARG A 156 14.11 -15.70 18.70
C ARG A 156 14.36 -14.34 19.33
#